data_AF-A0A0C4EJV1-F1
#
_entry.id   AF-A0A0C4EJV1-F1
#
_cell.length_a   1.000
_cell.length_b   1.000
_cell.length_c   1.000
_cell.angle_alpha   90.00
_cell.angle_beta   90.00
_cell.angle_gamma   90.00
#
_symmetry.space_group_name_H-M   'P 1'
#
loop_
_entity.id
_entity.type
_entity.pdbx_description
1 polymer ?
#
loop_
_entity_poly.entity_id
_entity_poly.type
_entity_poly.pdbx_seq_one_letter_code
_entity_poly.pdbx_strand_id
1 'polypeptide(L)'
;MLINNHSSPTLAVAQARSRSLYRDWYRAAPEICQLYALDVPYPTLRAKIRQIFDRYAHVKDIQAIDVLIAKSHMEYQEFVNVWKMPSQVMRYFESEQVPPAHTHSLPQPHTTHSLFPPGPPRAELVYGEIPVRIRIPIDLQQTEC
;
A
#
# COMPACT_ATOMS: atom_id res chain seq x y z
N MET A 1 -34.74 -2.18 5.64
CA MET A 1 -33.42 -2.22 4.98
C MET A 1 -32.88 -3.62 5.13
N LEU A 2 -33.04 -4.46 4.10
CA LEU A 2 -32.47 -5.80 4.13
C LEU A 2 -30.97 -5.67 3.89
N ILE A 3 -30.19 -6.03 4.88
CA ILE A 3 -28.74 -6.23 4.74
C ILE A 3 -28.63 -7.41 3.77
N ASN A 4 -28.36 -7.12 2.49
CA ASN A 4 -28.22 -8.15 1.46
C ASN A 4 -27.18 -9.16 1.95
N ASN A 5 -27.58 -10.41 2.16
CA ASN A 5 -26.69 -11.42 2.68
C ASN A 5 -25.69 -11.79 1.56
N HIS A 6 -24.52 -11.14 1.52
CA HIS A 6 -23.45 -11.39 0.53
C HIS A 6 -22.72 -12.74 0.77
N SER A 7 -23.34 -13.61 1.56
CA SER A 7 -22.80 -14.87 2.02
C SER A 7 -22.84 -15.90 0.91
N SER A 8 -21.68 -16.43 0.55
CA SER A 8 -21.55 -17.52 -0.41
C SER A 8 -22.09 -18.81 0.22
N PRO A 9 -22.94 -19.60 -0.48
CA PRO A 9 -23.53 -20.81 0.09
C PRO A 9 -22.54 -22.00 0.17
N THR A 10 -21.48 -21.98 -0.65
CA THR A 10 -20.50 -23.06 -0.73
C THR A 10 -19.13 -22.48 -1.04
N LEU A 11 -18.08 -23.14 -0.56
CA LEU A 11 -16.68 -22.76 -0.81
C LEU A 11 -16.38 -22.58 -2.30
N ALA A 12 -16.90 -23.45 -3.17
CA ALA A 12 -16.70 -23.36 -4.61
C ALA A 12 -17.22 -22.04 -5.21
N VAL A 13 -18.37 -21.55 -4.73
CA VAL A 13 -18.96 -20.28 -5.16
C VAL A 13 -18.12 -19.11 -4.68
N ALA A 14 -17.67 -19.14 -3.42
CA ALA A 14 -16.78 -18.13 -2.86
C ALA A 14 -15.46 -18.04 -3.64
N GLN A 15 -14.87 -19.19 -3.96
CA GLN A 15 -13.64 -19.24 -4.78
C GLN A 15 -13.89 -18.76 -6.22
N ALA A 16 -15.03 -19.08 -6.83
CA ALA A 16 -15.38 -18.58 -8.16
C ALA A 16 -15.48 -17.04 -8.18
N ARG A 17 -16.12 -16.45 -7.15
CA ARG A 17 -16.18 -14.99 -6.95
C ARG A 17 -14.79 -14.38 -6.78
N SER A 18 -13.95 -14.99 -5.93
CA SER A 18 -12.56 -14.54 -5.73
C SER A 18 -11.77 -14.57 -7.04
N ARG A 19 -11.90 -15.63 -7.85
CA ARG A 19 -11.26 -15.72 -9.18
C ARG A 19 -11.79 -14.68 -10.16
N SER A 20 -13.09 -14.37 -10.12
CA SER A 20 -13.66 -13.28 -10.93
C SER A 20 -13.00 -11.95 -10.57
N LEU A 21 -12.98 -11.61 -9.28
CA LEU A 21 -12.39 -10.37 -8.79
C LEU A 21 -10.90 -10.28 -9.14
N TYR A 22 -10.15 -11.37 -9.06
CA TYR A 22 -8.75 -11.43 -9.50
C TYR A 22 -8.59 -11.09 -10.99
N ARG A 23 -9.50 -11.57 -11.85
CA ARG A 23 -9.47 -11.26 -13.29
C ARG A 23 -9.76 -9.78 -13.55
N ASP A 24 -10.66 -9.19 -12.78
CA ASP A 24 -11.00 -7.76 -12.88
C ASP A 24 -9.77 -6.90 -12.53
N TRP A 25 -9.11 -7.20 -11.41
CA TRP A 25 -7.82 -6.60 -11.04
C TRP A 25 -6.75 -6.76 -12.13
N TYR A 26 -6.62 -7.95 -12.70
CA TYR A 26 -5.60 -8.23 -13.73
C TYR A 26 -5.80 -7.39 -15.00
N ARG A 27 -7.07 -7.14 -15.37
CA ARG A 27 -7.46 -6.32 -16.53
C ARG A 27 -7.30 -4.83 -16.25
N ALA A 28 -7.61 -4.37 -15.04
CA ALA A 28 -7.49 -2.97 -14.65
C ALA A 28 -6.03 -2.53 -14.40
N ALA A 29 -5.11 -3.47 -14.14
CA ALA A 29 -3.69 -3.16 -13.86
C ALA A 29 -3.01 -2.15 -14.83
N PRO A 30 -3.08 -2.28 -16.17
CA PRO A 30 -2.49 -1.29 -17.08
C PRO A 30 -3.11 0.10 -16.94
N GLU A 31 -4.43 0.19 -16.78
CA GLU A 31 -5.15 1.45 -16.59
C GLU A 31 -4.77 2.11 -15.27
N ILE A 32 -4.69 1.33 -14.18
CA ILE A 32 -4.23 1.80 -12.86
C ILE A 32 -2.81 2.36 -12.95
N CYS A 33 -1.87 1.65 -13.59
CA CYS A 33 -0.51 2.16 -13.78
C CYS A 33 -0.48 3.51 -14.51
N GLN A 34 -1.34 3.69 -15.51
CA GLN A 34 -1.44 4.93 -16.28
C GLN A 34 -2.08 6.06 -15.49
N LEU A 35 -3.20 5.80 -14.80
CA LEU A 35 -3.92 6.80 -14.00
C LEU A 35 -3.08 7.35 -12.85
N TYR A 36 -2.28 6.48 -12.22
CA TYR A 36 -1.44 6.83 -11.09
C TYR A 36 -0.01 7.28 -11.48
N ALA A 37 0.34 7.22 -12.77
CA ALA A 37 1.69 7.49 -13.26
C ALA A 37 2.78 6.78 -12.42
N LEU A 38 2.58 5.48 -12.15
CA LEU A 38 3.47 4.72 -11.28
C LEU A 38 4.85 4.50 -11.92
N ASP A 39 5.91 4.64 -11.13
CA ASP A 39 7.29 4.32 -11.55
C ASP A 39 7.53 2.81 -11.76
N VAL A 40 6.56 1.97 -11.36
CA VAL A 40 6.62 0.51 -11.45
C VAL A 40 5.88 0.03 -12.70
N PRO A 41 6.48 -0.87 -13.51
CA PRO A 41 5.82 -1.35 -14.73
C PRO A 41 4.64 -2.27 -14.40
N TYR A 42 3.63 -2.30 -15.29
CA TYR A 42 2.39 -3.07 -15.11
C TYR A 42 2.57 -4.59 -14.82
N PRO A 43 3.61 -5.31 -15.31
CA PRO A 43 3.82 -6.71 -14.94
C PRO A 43 4.13 -6.87 -13.44
N THR A 44 4.86 -5.91 -12.86
CA THR A 44 5.19 -5.91 -11.44
C THR A 44 3.94 -5.70 -10.60
N LEU A 45 3.05 -4.78 -11.00
CA LEU A 45 1.76 -4.61 -10.34
C LEU A 45 0.91 -5.90 -10.39
N ARG A 46 0.86 -6.58 -11.54
CA ARG A 46 0.15 -7.87 -11.67
C ARG A 46 0.74 -8.96 -10.77
N ALA A 47 2.07 -9.05 -10.69
CA ALA A 47 2.74 -9.95 -9.77
C ALA A 47 2.38 -9.63 -8.32
N LYS A 48 2.29 -8.35 -7.97
CA LYS A 48 1.90 -7.90 -6.63
C LYS A 48 0.46 -8.27 -6.27
N ILE A 49 -0.47 -8.03 -7.19
CA ILE A 49 -1.87 -8.46 -7.06
C ILE A 49 -1.91 -9.96 -6.80
N ARG A 50 -1.15 -10.77 -7.56
CA ARG A 50 -1.06 -12.21 -7.33
C ARG A 50 -0.55 -12.56 -5.93
N GLN A 51 0.54 -11.93 -5.47
CA GLN A 51 1.07 -12.14 -4.12
C GLN A 51 0.03 -11.85 -3.02
N ILE A 52 -0.80 -10.81 -3.19
CA ILE A 52 -1.85 -10.44 -2.23
C ILE A 52 -2.93 -11.53 -2.16
N PHE A 53 -3.38 -12.04 -3.30
CA PHE A 53 -4.34 -13.15 -3.34
C PHE A 53 -3.75 -14.45 -2.78
N ASP A 54 -2.50 -14.76 -3.13
CA ASP A 54 -1.80 -15.96 -2.67
C ASP A 54 -1.59 -15.94 -1.14
N ARG A 55 -1.38 -14.76 -0.53
CA ARG A 55 -1.28 -14.60 0.93
C ARG A 55 -2.49 -15.19 1.67
N TYR A 56 -3.69 -15.09 1.10
CA TYR A 56 -4.92 -15.58 1.71
C TYR A 56 -5.38 -16.95 1.18
N ALA A 57 -4.56 -17.64 0.36
CA ALA A 57 -4.94 -18.91 -0.26
C ALA A 57 -5.20 -20.05 0.76
N HIS A 58 -4.68 -19.93 1.98
CA HIS A 58 -4.84 -20.92 3.05
C HIS A 58 -6.17 -20.81 3.81
N VAL A 59 -6.92 -19.72 3.62
CA VAL A 59 -8.19 -19.49 4.32
C VAL A 59 -9.27 -20.42 3.75
N LYS A 60 -9.88 -21.24 4.62
CA LYS A 60 -10.93 -22.21 4.24
C LYS A 60 -12.33 -21.81 4.71
N ASP A 61 -12.43 -20.89 5.66
CA ASP A 61 -13.71 -20.42 6.18
C ASP A 61 -14.43 -19.55 5.16
N ILE A 62 -15.68 -19.89 4.85
CA ILE A 62 -16.50 -19.25 3.83
C ILE A 62 -16.78 -17.80 4.22
N GLN A 63 -17.12 -17.54 5.48
CA GLN A 63 -17.45 -16.19 5.94
C GLN A 63 -16.21 -15.28 5.90
N ALA A 64 -15.05 -15.79 6.33
CA ALA A 64 -13.79 -15.07 6.20
C ALA A 64 -13.46 -14.75 4.73
N ILE A 65 -13.67 -15.69 3.79
CA ILE A 65 -13.45 -15.45 2.35
C ILE A 65 -14.38 -14.36 1.82
N ASP A 66 -15.67 -14.36 2.20
CA ASP A 66 -16.62 -13.35 1.74
C ASP A 66 -16.23 -11.94 2.23
N VAL A 67 -15.76 -11.82 3.47
CA VAL A 67 -15.22 -10.55 4.00
C VAL A 67 -13.97 -10.10 3.24
N LEU A 68 -13.07 -11.02 2.91
CA LEU A 68 -11.86 -10.73 2.13
C LEU A 68 -12.20 -10.26 0.71
N ILE A 69 -13.19 -10.91 0.06
CA ILE A 69 -13.69 -10.49 -1.26
C ILE A 69 -14.28 -9.08 -1.16
N ALA A 70 -15.09 -8.79 -0.14
CA ALA A 70 -15.68 -7.47 0.03
C ALA A 70 -14.61 -6.38 0.25
N LYS A 71 -13.58 -6.66 1.08
CA LYS A 71 -12.44 -5.75 1.29
C LYS A 71 -11.67 -5.50 -0.01
N SER A 72 -11.32 -6.57 -0.74
CA SER A 72 -10.58 -6.46 -1.99
C SER A 72 -11.40 -5.75 -3.08
N HIS A 73 -12.71 -5.93 -3.11
CA HIS A 73 -13.59 -5.21 -4.02
C HIS A 73 -13.68 -3.72 -3.66
N MET A 74 -13.73 -3.38 -2.37
CA MET A 74 -13.68 -2.00 -1.91
C MET A 74 -12.36 -1.34 -2.33
N GLU A 75 -11.22 -2.00 -2.08
CA GLU A 75 -9.92 -1.51 -2.55
C GLU A 75 -9.91 -1.34 -4.08
N TYR A 76 -10.43 -2.30 -4.83
CA TYR A 76 -10.50 -2.21 -6.30
C TYR A 76 -11.23 -0.94 -6.76
N GLN A 77 -12.37 -0.64 -6.14
CA GLN A 77 -13.11 0.58 -6.43
C GLN A 77 -12.33 1.85 -6.05
N GLU A 78 -11.60 1.85 -4.93
CA GLU A 78 -10.73 2.97 -4.57
C GLU A 78 -9.62 3.21 -5.60
N PHE A 79 -9.07 2.15 -6.21
CA PHE A 79 -8.04 2.24 -7.23
C PHE A 79 -8.59 2.73 -8.57
N VAL A 80 -9.65 2.08 -9.09
CA VAL A 80 -10.19 2.41 -10.41
C VAL A 80 -10.82 3.82 -10.43
N ASN A 81 -11.46 4.24 -9.34
CA ASN A 81 -12.04 5.59 -9.24
C ASN A 81 -11.02 6.66 -8.83
N VAL A 82 -9.74 6.29 -8.65
CA VAL A 82 -8.67 7.21 -8.23
C VAL A 82 -8.99 7.90 -6.90
N TRP A 83 -9.55 7.16 -5.94
CA TRP A 83 -9.78 7.62 -4.57
C TRP A 83 -8.61 7.33 -3.64
N LYS A 84 -7.75 6.37 -4.00
CA LYS A 84 -6.49 6.11 -3.30
C LYS A 84 -5.47 7.21 -3.60
N MET A 85 -4.64 7.59 -2.63
CA MET A 85 -3.48 8.47 -2.90
C MET A 85 -2.31 7.64 -3.47
N PRO A 86 -1.51 8.18 -4.41
CA PRO A 86 -0.37 7.46 -5.01
C PRO A 86 0.64 6.92 -3.97
N SER A 87 0.91 7.66 -2.90
CA SER A 87 1.79 7.20 -1.81
C SER A 87 1.29 5.93 -1.13
N GLN A 88 -0.04 5.79 -0.97
CA GLN A 88 -0.64 4.58 -0.41
C GLN A 88 -0.53 3.39 -1.37
N VAL A 89 -0.57 3.65 -2.69
CA VAL A 89 -0.30 2.61 -3.70
C VAL A 89 1.14 2.13 -3.62
N MET A 90 2.09 3.07 -3.51
CA MET A 90 3.51 2.76 -3.39
C MET A 90 3.85 1.96 -2.12
N ARG A 91 3.07 2.15 -1.04
CA ARG A 91 3.22 1.39 0.20
C ARG A 91 3.11 -0.12 0.03
N TYR A 92 2.35 -0.63 -0.95
CA TYR A 92 2.31 -2.06 -1.22
C TYR A 92 3.68 -2.61 -1.66
N PHE A 93 4.53 -1.80 -2.26
CA PHE A 93 5.87 -2.18 -2.75
C PHE A 93 7.00 -1.94 -1.74
N GLU A 94 6.75 -1.23 -0.63
CA GLU A 94 7.78 -0.92 0.38
C GLU A 94 8.38 -2.16 1.03
N SER A 95 7.60 -3.24 1.23
CA SER A 95 8.08 -4.45 1.90
C SER A 95 9.20 -5.18 1.14
N GLU A 96 9.32 -4.97 -0.17
CA GLU A 96 10.38 -5.54 -1.01
C GLU A 96 11.63 -4.66 -1.07
N GLN A 97 11.53 -3.38 -0.67
CA GLN A 97 12.63 -2.42 -0.76
C GLN A 97 13.50 -2.38 0.48
N VAL A 98 12.99 -2.85 1.63
CA VAL A 98 13.78 -2.95 2.87
C VAL A 98 14.70 -4.17 2.76
N PRO A 99 16.03 -4.00 2.72
CA PRO A 99 16.94 -5.13 2.85
C PRO A 99 16.60 -5.88 4.14
N PRO A 100 16.61 -7.24 4.16
CA PRO A 100 16.32 -7.99 5.37
C PRO A 100 17.22 -7.41 6.45
N ALA A 101 16.62 -6.82 7.48
CA ALA A 101 17.35 -6.14 8.54
C ALA A 101 18.41 -7.13 9.02
N HIS A 102 19.66 -6.89 8.63
CA HIS A 102 20.78 -7.64 9.10
C HIS A 102 20.70 -7.47 10.60
N THR A 103 20.27 -8.53 11.28
CA THR A 103 20.35 -8.63 12.72
C THR A 103 21.82 -8.80 13.02
N HIS A 104 22.60 -7.75 12.82
CA HIS A 104 23.64 -7.45 13.75
C HIS A 104 22.89 -6.90 14.95
N SER A 105 22.65 -7.75 15.93
CA SER A 105 22.43 -7.26 17.28
C SER A 105 23.69 -6.48 17.65
N LEU A 106 23.74 -5.20 17.28
CA LEU A 106 24.59 -4.27 17.99
C LEU A 106 24.12 -4.38 19.44
N PRO A 107 24.98 -4.80 20.38
CA PRO A 107 24.61 -4.76 21.77
C PRO A 107 24.19 -3.32 22.05
N GLN A 108 22.94 -3.14 22.45
CA GLN A 108 22.50 -1.85 22.97
C GLN A 108 23.53 -1.49 24.04
N PRO A 109 24.24 -0.35 23.95
CA PRO A 109 25.01 0.10 25.10
C PRO A 109 23.96 0.22 26.21
N HIS A 110 24.08 -0.64 27.22
CA HIS A 110 23.31 -0.49 28.44
C HIS A 110 23.56 0.95 28.86
N THR A 111 22.52 1.77 28.83
CA THR A 111 22.61 3.15 29.28
C THR A 111 22.89 3.09 30.76
N THR A 112 24.17 3.08 31.12
CA THR A 112 24.64 3.32 32.46
C THR A 112 24.06 4.67 32.87
N HIS A 113 23.20 4.63 33.88
CA HIS A 113 22.68 5.79 34.59
C HIS A 113 23.81 6.79 34.84
N SER A 114 23.87 7.88 34.06
CA SER A 114 24.68 9.05 34.39
C SER A 114 23.76 10.14 34.92
N LEU A 115 23.79 10.29 36.25
CA LEU A 115 23.40 11.48 37.00
C LEU A 115 23.75 12.76 36.22
N PHE A 116 22.74 13.50 35.78
CA PHE A 116 22.86 14.96 35.65
C PHE A 116 21.52 15.56 36.13
N PRO A 117 21.53 16.46 37.12
CA PRO A 117 20.29 17.02 37.68
C PRO A 117 19.58 17.93 36.67
N PRO A 118 18.25 18.11 36.80
CA PRO A 118 17.46 18.92 35.87
C PRO A 118 17.83 20.40 35.97
N GLY A 119 18.24 21.00 34.85
CA GLY A 119 18.44 22.45 34.71
C GLY A 119 17.12 23.19 34.45
N PRO A 120 16.96 24.43 34.96
CA PRO A 120 15.69 25.14 34.96
C PRO A 120 15.24 25.65 33.57
N PRO A 121 13.94 25.97 33.40
CA PRO A 121 13.33 26.22 32.09
C PRO A 121 13.39 27.70 31.70
N ARG A 122 13.93 28.02 30.51
CA ARG A 122 13.50 29.18 29.68
C ARG A 122 14.32 29.30 28.39
N ALA A 123 13.65 29.21 27.25
CA ALA A 123 13.67 30.23 26.18
C ALA A 123 12.83 29.73 24.99
N GLU A 124 12.05 30.64 24.43
CA GLU A 124 11.11 30.45 23.32
C GLU A 124 11.75 29.76 22.11
N LEU A 125 11.12 28.69 21.61
CA LEU A 125 11.33 28.22 20.25
C LEU A 125 10.12 28.62 19.41
N VAL A 126 10.32 29.70 18.67
CA VAL A 126 9.51 30.13 17.55
C VAL A 126 9.33 28.95 16.60
N TYR A 127 8.08 28.52 16.38
CA TYR A 127 7.73 27.64 15.28
C TYR A 127 7.95 28.41 13.97
N GLY A 128 9.17 28.33 13.44
CA GLY A 128 9.53 28.84 12.13
C GLY A 128 9.34 27.76 11.08
N GLU A 129 8.26 27.90 10.31
CA GLU A 129 8.15 27.66 8.86
C GLU A 129 9.02 26.55 8.24
N ILE A 130 8.34 25.48 7.81
CA ILE A 130 8.89 24.43 6.93
C ILE A 130 8.97 24.99 5.50
N PRO A 131 10.15 25.14 4.87
CA PRO A 131 10.23 25.55 3.48
C PRO A 131 9.96 24.36 2.54
N VAL A 132 8.72 24.28 2.05
CA VAL A 132 8.30 23.42 0.95
C VAL A 132 8.80 24.01 -0.37
N ARG A 133 9.94 23.55 -0.91
CA ARG A 133 10.30 23.85 -2.30
C ARG A 133 11.39 22.92 -2.85
N ILE A 134 11.00 21.86 -3.57
CA ILE A 134 11.85 21.34 -4.65
C ILE A 134 10.99 21.20 -5.90
N ARG A 135 11.41 21.98 -6.91
CA ARG A 135 10.81 22.17 -8.22
C ARG A 135 11.00 20.93 -9.10
N ILE A 136 9.94 20.56 -9.82
CA ILE A 136 10.00 19.76 -11.04
C ILE A 136 10.65 20.62 -12.15
N PRO A 137 11.65 20.14 -12.90
CA PRO A 137 11.98 20.72 -14.19
C PRO A 137 11.04 20.16 -15.26
N ILE A 138 10.12 21.00 -15.72
CA ILE A 138 9.50 20.88 -17.04
C ILE A 138 10.53 21.44 -18.02
N ASP A 139 11.07 20.60 -18.90
CA ASP A 139 11.74 21.08 -20.10
C ASP A 139 10.92 20.69 -21.33
N LEU A 140 10.42 21.71 -22.00
CA LEU A 140 9.53 21.68 -23.12
C LEU A 140 10.22 22.56 -24.17
N GLN A 141 11.15 21.98 -24.92
CA GLN A 141 11.69 22.59 -26.13
C GLN A 141 11.77 21.59 -27.28
N GLN A 142 10.96 21.91 -28.28
CA GLN A 142 11.05 21.62 -29.70
C GLN A 142 12.40 21.10 -30.22
N THR A 143 12.35 20.01 -31.00
CA THR A 143 13.05 19.97 -32.28
C THR A 143 12.08 19.48 -33.34
N GLU A 144 11.69 20.40 -34.21
CA GLU A 144 11.23 20.10 -35.55
C GLU A 144 12.42 19.53 -36.34
N CYS A 145 12.18 18.44 -37.07
CA CYS A 145 12.76 18.07 -38.36
C CYS A 145 11.73 17.19 -39.07
#